data_AF-A0AAD6KHY5-F1
#
_entry.id   AF-A0AAD6KHY5-F1
#
_cell.length_a   1.000
_cell.length_b   1.000
_cell.length_c   1.000
_cell.angle_alpha   90.00
_cell.angle_beta   90.00
_cell.angle_gamma   90.00
#
_symmetry.space_group_name_H-M   'P 1'
#
loop_
_entity.id
_entity.type
_entity.pdbx_description
1 polymer ?
#
loop_
_entity_poly.entity_id
_entity_poly.type
_entity_poly.pdbx_seq_one_letter_code
_entity_poly.pdbx_strand_id
1 'polypeptide(L)'
;MEPASLGKSLAVPCVQDLAKKISPTTVPARYLRLDQDPPIIISNDDAASLPQIPVIDMQRLISDELELDKMDRACREWGFFQLINHGVDDSLVDKVKVGIQEFFNLPMEEKNKYWQRPEEMEGFGQAFVVSEEQKLDWGDMFYMITLPQHARKPYLFPEFPQPFRKTRIYAHV
;
A
#
# COMPACT_ATOMS: atom_id res chain seq x y z
N MET A 1 -10.25 27.14 -4.33
CA MET A 1 -10.09 26.11 -3.29
C MET A 1 -8.61 25.81 -3.26
N GLU A 2 -7.91 26.20 -2.19
CA GLU A 2 -6.48 25.93 -2.02
C GLU A 2 -6.26 24.40 -2.05
N PRO A 3 -5.27 23.88 -2.78
CA PRO A 3 -4.97 22.46 -2.74
C PRO A 3 -4.56 22.07 -1.31
N ALA A 4 -5.18 21.03 -0.77
CA ALA A 4 -4.81 20.50 0.53
C ALA A 4 -3.34 20.08 0.51
N SER A 5 -2.47 20.82 1.20
CA SER A 5 -1.10 20.39 1.49
C SER A 5 -1.19 19.24 2.48
N LEU A 6 -1.08 18.00 1.99
CA LEU A 6 -1.11 16.77 2.81
C LEU A 6 0.07 16.66 3.80
N GLY A 7 1.04 17.57 3.73
CA GLY A 7 2.19 17.66 4.62
C GLY A 7 3.49 17.42 3.88
N LYS A 8 4.59 17.31 4.64
CA LYS A 8 5.97 17.22 4.15
C LYS A 8 6.58 15.90 4.59
N SER A 9 7.46 15.31 3.78
CA SER A 9 8.21 14.10 4.13
C SER A 9 9.70 14.32 3.86
N LEU A 10 10.55 13.94 4.80
CA LEU A 10 12.00 13.92 4.59
C LEU A 10 12.36 12.77 3.65
N ALA A 11 13.29 13.02 2.72
CA ALA A 11 13.79 12.00 1.84
C ALA A 11 14.64 10.98 2.63
N VAL A 12 14.33 9.70 2.46
CA VAL A 12 15.07 8.59 3.08
C VAL A 12 15.62 7.64 2.01
N PRO A 13 16.70 6.89 2.28
CA PRO A 13 17.24 5.97 1.29
C PRO A 13 16.23 4.88 0.89
N CYS A 14 16.28 4.47 -0.38
CA CYS A 14 15.48 3.34 -0.89
C CYS A 14 15.91 2.02 -0.23
N VAL A 15 14.95 1.33 0.39
CA VAL A 15 15.18 0.08 1.12
C VAL A 15 15.59 -1.05 0.17
N GLN A 16 15.01 -1.14 -1.02
CA GLN A 16 15.40 -2.15 -2.02
C GLN A 16 16.89 -2.01 -2.42
N ASP A 17 17.39 -0.78 -2.51
CA ASP A 17 18.81 -0.51 -2.79
C ASP A 17 19.70 -0.79 -1.59
N LEU A 18 19.24 -0.43 -0.39
CA LEU A 18 19.92 -0.77 0.86
C LEU A 18 20.07 -2.30 1.00
N ALA A 19 18.99 -3.05 0.73
CA ALA A 19 18.99 -4.51 0.82
C ALA A 19 20.00 -5.18 -0.11
N LYS A 20 20.33 -4.58 -1.26
CA LYS A 20 21.38 -5.07 -2.19
C LYS A 20 22.80 -4.80 -1.67
N LYS A 21 22.99 -3.74 -0.88
CA LYS A 21 24.30 -3.25 -0.43
C LYS A 21 24.70 -3.77 0.95
N ILE A 22 23.71 -4.03 1.80
CA ILE A 22 23.92 -4.40 3.19
C ILE A 22 24.18 -5.90 3.30
N SER A 23 25.17 -6.28 4.11
CA SER A 23 25.37 -7.68 4.44
C SER A 23 24.17 -8.20 5.25
N PRO A 24 23.75 -9.46 5.09
CA PRO A 24 22.56 -10.02 5.74
C PRO A 24 22.58 -9.99 7.29
N THR A 25 23.70 -9.55 7.89
CA THR A 25 23.94 -9.54 9.33
C THR A 25 23.70 -8.19 10.00
N THR A 26 23.53 -7.08 9.27
CA THR A 26 23.56 -5.75 9.89
C THR A 26 22.47 -4.81 9.35
N VAL A 27 21.32 -4.78 10.02
CA VAL A 27 20.25 -3.82 9.72
C VAL A 27 20.56 -2.46 10.37
N PRO A 28 20.39 -1.31 9.67
CA PRO A 28 20.67 0.01 10.25
C PRO A 28 19.74 0.35 11.43
N ALA A 29 20.25 1.11 12.40
CA ALA A 29 19.55 1.39 13.66
C ALA A 29 18.18 2.06 13.52
N ARG A 30 17.93 2.82 12.45
CA ARG A 30 16.62 3.44 12.18
C ARG A 30 15.53 2.41 11.83
N TYR A 31 15.88 1.20 11.43
CA TYR A 31 14.91 0.14 11.12
C TYR A 31 14.71 -0.85 12.27
N LEU A 32 15.57 -0.82 13.30
CA LEU A 32 15.44 -1.67 14.48
C LEU A 32 14.31 -1.17 15.39
N ARG A 33 13.32 -2.05 15.64
CA ARG A 33 12.27 -1.88 16.64
C ARG A 33 12.65 -2.68 17.88
N LEU A 34 13.26 -2.01 18.85
CA LEU A 34 13.66 -2.61 20.14
C LEU A 34 12.61 -2.39 21.24
N ASP A 35 11.63 -1.55 20.92
CA ASP A 35 10.52 -1.10 21.75
C ASP A 35 9.24 -1.90 21.53
N GLN A 36 9.23 -2.83 20.58
CA GLN A 36 8.09 -3.70 20.32
C GLN A 36 8.20 -5.00 21.12
N ASP A 37 7.05 -5.46 21.60
CA ASP A 37 6.96 -6.79 22.20
C ASP A 37 7.45 -7.87 21.22
N PRO A 38 8.06 -8.95 21.73
CA PRO A 38 8.47 -10.05 20.87
C PRO A 38 7.27 -10.58 20.08
N PRO A 39 7.48 -11.01 18.82
CA PRO A 39 6.39 -11.50 17.99
C PRO A 39 5.70 -12.68 18.68
N ILE A 40 4.37 -12.68 18.67
CA ILE A 40 3.58 -13.84 19.11
C ILE A 40 3.81 -14.94 18.08
N ILE A 41 4.70 -15.89 18.40
CA ILE A 41 4.94 -17.07 17.57
C ILE A 41 3.82 -18.07 17.85
N ILE A 42 2.85 -18.13 16.95
CA ILE A 42 1.74 -19.08 17.05
C ILE A 42 2.16 -20.37 16.37
N SER A 43 2.05 -21.49 17.08
CA SER A 43 2.31 -22.81 16.49
C SER A 43 1.23 -23.14 15.44
N ASN A 44 1.57 -23.95 14.44
CA ASN A 44 0.61 -24.31 13.37
C ASN A 44 -0.65 -24.99 13.93
N ASP A 45 -0.53 -25.72 15.04
CA ASP A 45 -1.66 -26.42 15.69
C ASP A 45 -2.59 -25.44 16.42
N ASP A 46 -2.05 -24.37 17.01
CA ASP A 46 -2.83 -23.33 17.69
C ASP A 46 -3.48 -22.35 16.68
N ALA A 47 -2.88 -22.18 15.50
CA ALA A 47 -3.35 -21.24 14.47
C ALA A 47 -4.77 -21.58 13.95
N ALA A 48 -5.14 -22.86 13.92
CA ALA A 48 -6.48 -23.30 13.50
C ALA A 48 -7.59 -22.91 14.50
N SER A 49 -7.21 -22.63 15.76
CA SER A 49 -8.14 -22.21 16.81
C SER A 49 -8.34 -20.70 16.90
N LEU A 50 -7.56 -19.93 16.13
CA LEU A 50 -7.66 -18.48 16.13
C LEU A 50 -8.93 -18.01 15.43
N PRO A 51 -9.51 -16.88 15.89
CA PRO A 51 -10.51 -16.16 15.13
C PRO A 51 -10.01 -15.87 13.70
N GLN A 52 -10.81 -16.21 12.70
CA GLN A 52 -10.49 -15.93 11.30
C GLN A 52 -11.04 -14.59 10.86
N ILE A 53 -10.29 -13.88 10.03
CA ILE A 53 -10.70 -12.61 9.44
C ILE A 53 -12.02 -12.81 8.68
N PRO A 54 -13.06 -12.00 8.95
CA PRO A 54 -14.33 -12.11 8.25
C PRO A 54 -14.16 -11.97 6.74
N VAL A 55 -14.83 -12.83 5.98
CA VAL A 55 -14.87 -12.77 4.50
C VAL A 55 -16.28 -12.38 4.09
N ILE A 56 -16.46 -11.23 3.45
CA ILE A 56 -17.76 -10.70 3.01
C ILE A 56 -17.94 -10.96 1.52
N ASP A 57 -19.10 -11.51 1.14
CA ASP A 57 -19.50 -11.69 -0.24
C ASP A 57 -20.25 -10.46 -0.75
N MET A 58 -19.61 -9.66 -1.61
CA MET A 58 -20.19 -8.42 -2.12
C MET A 58 -21.43 -8.64 -2.98
N GLN A 59 -21.52 -9.77 -3.70
CA GLN A 59 -22.66 -10.05 -4.55
C GLN A 59 -23.92 -10.32 -3.71
N ARG A 60 -23.75 -10.95 -2.54
CA ARG A 60 -24.84 -11.23 -1.61
C ARG A 60 -25.25 -10.01 -0.80
N LEU A 61 -24.32 -9.10 -0.53
CA LEU A 61 -24.56 -7.90 0.29
C LEU A 61 -25.75 -7.05 -0.18
N ILE A 62 -26.06 -7.07 -1.49
CA ILE A 62 -27.15 -6.28 -2.08
C ILE A 62 -28.54 -6.88 -1.77
N SER A 63 -28.63 -8.18 -1.48
CA SER A 63 -29.90 -8.91 -1.39
C SER A 63 -30.05 -9.79 -0.16
N ASP A 64 -29.02 -9.92 0.68
CA ASP A 64 -28.97 -10.85 1.80
C ASP A 64 -28.70 -10.11 3.11
N GLU A 65 -29.73 -9.98 3.95
CA GLU A 65 -29.63 -9.35 5.26
C GLU A 65 -28.60 -10.05 6.17
N LEU A 66 -28.39 -11.36 6.02
CA LEU A 66 -27.40 -12.09 6.82
C LEU A 66 -25.97 -11.67 6.46
N GLU A 67 -25.71 -11.39 5.20
CA GLU A 67 -24.39 -10.93 4.75
C GLU A 67 -24.16 -9.46 5.15
N LEU A 68 -25.23 -8.66 5.17
CA LEU A 68 -25.19 -7.29 5.72
C LEU A 68 -24.88 -7.27 7.22
N ASP A 69 -25.57 -8.09 8.02
CA ASP A 69 -25.32 -8.24 9.46
C ASP A 69 -23.89 -8.74 9.75
N LYS A 70 -23.36 -9.61 8.88
CA LYS A 70 -21.98 -10.09 8.96
C LYS A 70 -20.98 -8.97 8.66
N MET A 71 -21.23 -8.13 7.66
CA MET A 71 -20.40 -6.96 7.38
C MET A 71 -20.43 -5.95 8.54
N ASP A 72 -21.61 -5.68 9.09
CA ASP A 72 -21.81 -4.78 10.23
C ASP A 72 -21.06 -5.26 11.48
N ARG A 73 -21.12 -6.56 11.79
CA ARG A 73 -20.27 -7.16 12.85
C ARG A 73 -18.78 -7.06 12.55
N ALA A 74 -18.34 -7.35 11.32
CA ALA A 74 -16.95 -7.23 10.94
C ALA A 74 -16.43 -5.78 11.13
N CYS A 75 -17.22 -4.77 10.77
CA CYS A 75 -16.89 -3.38 11.00
C CYS A 75 -16.74 -3.03 12.49
N ARG A 76 -17.66 -3.50 13.35
CA ARG A 76 -17.64 -3.16 14.79
C ARG A 76 -16.60 -3.93 15.59
N GLU A 77 -16.46 -5.21 15.31
CA GLU A 77 -15.68 -6.14 16.14
C GLU A 77 -14.24 -6.28 15.64
N TRP A 78 -14.02 -6.19 14.32
CA TRP A 78 -12.70 -6.37 13.71
C TRP A 78 -12.10 -5.07 13.19
N GLY A 79 -12.91 -4.21 12.59
CA GLY A 79 -12.44 -3.01 11.88
C GLY A 79 -11.77 -3.31 10.53
N PHE A 80 -11.71 -4.57 10.11
CA PHE A 80 -11.24 -5.00 8.80
C PHE A 80 -11.85 -6.35 8.39
N PHE A 81 -11.92 -6.61 7.08
CA PHE A 81 -12.45 -7.84 6.51
C PHE A 81 -11.90 -8.05 5.09
N GLN A 82 -12.03 -9.27 4.57
CA GLN A 82 -11.77 -9.59 3.17
C GLN A 82 -13.06 -9.50 2.36
N LEU A 83 -12.97 -9.10 1.10
CA LEU A 83 -14.10 -9.00 0.20
C LEU A 83 -13.92 -9.98 -0.96
N ILE A 84 -14.94 -10.80 -1.24
CA ILE A 84 -14.99 -11.70 -2.40
C ILE A 84 -16.17 -11.31 -3.29
N ASN A 85 -16.15 -11.79 -4.55
CA ASN A 85 -17.17 -11.46 -5.56
C ASN A 85 -17.38 -9.94 -5.71
N HIS A 86 -16.30 -9.16 -5.55
CA HIS A 86 -16.28 -7.69 -5.51
C HIS A 86 -16.55 -7.00 -6.86
N GLY A 87 -16.83 -7.74 -7.93
CA GLY A 87 -17.14 -7.21 -9.26
C GLY A 87 -15.95 -6.66 -10.06
N VAL A 88 -14.79 -6.43 -9.44
CA VAL A 88 -13.54 -6.11 -10.16
C VAL A 88 -13.05 -7.34 -10.95
N ASP A 89 -12.76 -7.15 -12.23
CA ASP A 89 -12.26 -8.18 -13.14
C ASP A 89 -10.87 -8.72 -12.72
N ASP A 90 -10.74 -10.04 -12.64
CA ASP A 90 -9.50 -10.70 -12.21
C ASP A 90 -8.32 -10.38 -13.14
N SER A 91 -8.56 -10.27 -14.45
CA SER A 91 -7.50 -9.91 -15.40
C SER A 91 -6.97 -8.50 -15.16
N LEU A 92 -7.83 -7.58 -14.68
CA LEU A 92 -7.41 -6.26 -14.27
C LEU A 92 -6.55 -6.31 -13.00
N VAL A 93 -6.96 -7.08 -12.00
CA VAL A 93 -6.18 -7.26 -10.75
C VAL A 93 -4.79 -7.83 -11.06
N ASP A 94 -4.68 -8.81 -11.95
CA ASP A 94 -3.40 -9.41 -12.31
C ASP A 94 -2.52 -8.46 -13.11
N LYS A 95 -3.09 -7.71 -14.06
CA LYS A 95 -2.35 -6.65 -14.77
C LYS A 95 -1.82 -5.57 -13.81
N VAL A 96 -2.59 -5.25 -12.76
CA VAL A 96 -2.17 -4.30 -11.71
C VAL A 96 -0.96 -4.85 -10.96
N LYS A 97 -1.00 -6.11 -10.52
CA LYS A 97 0.15 -6.76 -9.85
C LYS A 97 1.39 -6.76 -10.73
N VAL A 98 1.25 -7.15 -12.00
CA VAL A 98 2.37 -7.19 -12.97
C VAL A 98 2.97 -5.80 -13.16
N GLY A 99 2.17 -4.77 -13.43
CA GLY A 99 2.72 -3.42 -13.65
C GLY A 99 3.37 -2.82 -12.40
N ILE A 100 2.88 -3.12 -11.20
CA ILE A 100 3.57 -2.74 -9.95
C ILE A 100 4.92 -3.45 -9.86
N GLN A 101 4.96 -4.76 -10.10
CA GLN A 101 6.19 -5.53 -10.06
C GLN A 101 7.22 -5.01 -11.09
N GLU A 102 6.78 -4.73 -12.32
CA GLU A 102 7.60 -4.14 -13.37
C GLU A 102 8.18 -2.78 -12.94
N PHE A 103 7.35 -1.91 -12.35
CA PHE A 103 7.80 -0.61 -11.84
C PHE A 103 8.89 -0.76 -10.78
N PHE A 104 8.71 -1.61 -9.76
CA PHE A 104 9.69 -1.80 -8.70
C PHE A 104 10.97 -2.54 -9.17
N ASN A 105 10.91 -3.22 -10.31
CA ASN A 105 12.06 -3.84 -10.97
C ASN A 105 12.83 -2.89 -11.90
N LEU A 106 12.32 -1.69 -12.18
CA LEU A 106 13.04 -0.70 -12.99
C LEU A 106 14.38 -0.32 -12.35
N PRO A 107 15.39 0.07 -13.16
CA PRO A 107 16.60 0.69 -12.67
C PRO A 107 16.31 1.91 -11.79
N MET A 108 17.20 2.21 -10.86
CA MET A 108 17.01 3.34 -9.93
C MET A 108 16.97 4.68 -10.66
N GLU A 109 17.72 4.81 -11.75
CA GLU A 109 17.72 6.00 -12.61
C GLU A 109 16.32 6.29 -13.17
N GLU A 110 15.57 5.24 -13.49
CA GLU A 110 14.19 5.34 -13.98
C GLU A 110 13.22 5.62 -12.82
N LYS A 111 13.36 4.93 -11.68
CA LYS A 111 12.51 5.16 -10.49
C LYS A 111 12.69 6.56 -9.88
N ASN A 112 13.90 7.12 -9.95
CA ASN A 112 14.21 8.45 -9.43
C ASN A 112 13.43 9.57 -10.15
N LYS A 113 12.94 9.32 -11.37
CA LYS A 113 12.08 10.28 -12.09
C LYS A 113 10.75 10.53 -11.36
N TYR A 114 10.34 9.59 -10.50
CA TYR A 114 9.12 9.69 -9.70
C TYR A 114 9.40 9.99 -8.24
N TRP A 115 10.65 10.25 -7.85
CA TRP A 115 10.99 10.49 -6.46
C TRP A 115 10.17 11.64 -5.89
N GLN A 116 9.70 11.48 -4.65
CA GLN A 116 8.97 12.54 -3.93
C GLN A 116 9.79 13.84 -3.96
N ARG A 117 9.16 14.90 -4.46
CA ARG A 117 9.79 16.23 -4.49
C ARG A 117 9.77 16.85 -3.10
N PRO A 118 10.68 17.79 -2.79
CA PRO A 118 10.61 18.54 -1.55
C PRO A 118 9.20 19.11 -1.34
N GLU A 119 8.65 18.95 -0.14
CA GLU A 119 7.29 19.40 0.22
C GLU A 119 6.13 18.64 -0.45
N GLU A 120 6.40 17.51 -1.10
CA GLU A 120 5.38 16.65 -1.72
C GLU A 120 5.38 15.24 -1.12
N MET A 121 4.20 14.69 -0.83
CA MET A 121 4.03 13.30 -0.35
C MET A 121 3.84 12.28 -1.48
N GLU A 122 3.46 12.72 -2.68
CA GLU A 122 3.21 11.83 -3.81
C GLU A 122 4.49 11.53 -4.58
N GLY A 123 4.61 10.31 -5.08
CA GLY A 123 5.78 9.78 -5.76
C GLY A 123 6.34 8.54 -5.08
N PHE A 124 7.51 8.13 -5.56
CA PHE A 124 8.33 7.06 -5.02
C PHE A 124 9.14 7.57 -3.81
N GLY A 125 9.08 6.85 -2.69
CA GLY A 125 9.74 7.23 -1.44
C GLY A 125 9.05 6.62 -0.22
N GLN A 126 9.28 7.19 0.96
CA GLN A 126 8.49 6.88 2.16
C GLN A 126 7.62 8.09 2.52
N ALA A 127 6.34 7.85 2.78
CA ALA A 127 5.44 8.89 3.25
C ALA A 127 5.60 9.11 4.77
N PHE A 128 5.33 10.34 5.22
CA PHE A 128 5.24 10.71 6.64
C PHE A 128 6.54 10.55 7.45
N VAL A 129 7.71 10.79 6.84
CA VAL A 129 8.98 10.91 7.57
C VAL A 129 9.13 12.35 8.07
N VAL A 130 9.03 12.55 9.39
CA VAL A 130 8.97 13.89 10.02
C VAL A 130 10.22 14.26 10.82
N SER A 131 11.12 13.30 11.11
CA SER A 131 12.38 13.57 11.81
C SER A 131 13.51 12.60 11.42
N GLU A 132 14.76 12.96 11.73
CA GLU A 132 15.94 12.13 11.47
C GLU A 132 16.12 10.97 12.48
N GLU A 133 15.45 11.06 13.61
CA GLU A 133 15.44 10.05 14.68
C GLU A 133 14.31 9.04 14.51
N GLN A 134 13.33 9.37 13.66
CA GLN A 134 12.18 8.52 13.39
C GLN A 134 12.63 7.14 12.91
N LYS A 135 11.97 6.13 13.48
CA LYS A 135 12.09 4.75 13.08
C LYS A 135 11.37 4.52 11.75
N LEU A 136 12.05 3.86 10.81
CA LEU A 136 11.58 3.69 9.44
C LEU A 136 11.09 2.26 9.21
N ASP A 137 10.19 2.11 8.26
CA ASP A 137 9.71 0.79 7.85
C ASP A 137 10.65 0.18 6.83
N TRP A 138 10.79 -1.15 6.86
CA TRP A 138 11.57 -1.89 5.87
C TRP A 138 10.76 -2.12 4.60
N GLY A 139 10.45 -1.04 3.90
CA GLY A 139 9.68 -1.06 2.66
C GLY A 139 9.81 0.23 1.87
N ASP A 140 9.67 0.13 0.56
CA ASP A 140 9.56 1.27 -0.35
C ASP A 140 8.09 1.45 -0.75
N MET A 141 7.67 2.69 -0.98
CA MET A 141 6.29 3.01 -1.35
C MET A 141 6.25 3.86 -2.63
N PHE A 142 5.15 3.72 -3.36
CA PHE A 142 4.73 4.71 -4.34
C PHE A 142 3.34 5.19 -3.94
N TYR A 143 3.20 6.49 -3.66
CA TYR A 143 1.93 7.09 -3.27
C TYR A 143 1.45 8.10 -4.31
N MET A 144 0.16 8.09 -4.64
CA MET A 144 -0.42 9.06 -5.56
C MET A 144 -1.91 9.24 -5.34
N ILE A 145 -2.40 10.44 -5.61
CA ILE A 145 -3.82 10.74 -5.62
C ILE A 145 -4.39 10.37 -6.99
N THR A 146 -5.34 9.44 -7.00
CA THR A 146 -6.03 9.00 -8.23
C THR A 146 -7.36 9.70 -8.46
N LEU A 147 -7.98 10.26 -7.42
CA LEU A 147 -9.25 11.00 -7.50
C LEU A 147 -9.25 12.20 -6.54
N PRO A 148 -9.92 13.32 -6.91
CA PRO A 148 -10.55 13.59 -8.20
C PRO A 148 -9.52 13.83 -9.31
N GLN A 149 -9.93 13.73 -10.59
CA GLN A 149 -8.98 13.80 -11.72
C GLN A 149 -8.15 15.09 -11.76
N HIS A 150 -8.70 16.23 -11.33
CA HIS A 150 -7.98 17.50 -11.31
C HIS A 150 -6.90 17.59 -10.22
N ALA A 151 -6.94 16.72 -9.20
CA ALA A 151 -5.92 16.65 -8.16
C ALA A 151 -4.70 15.80 -8.57
N ARG A 152 -4.79 15.09 -9.70
CA ARG A 152 -3.72 14.24 -10.22
C ARG A 152 -2.53 15.08 -10.66
N LYS A 153 -1.34 14.74 -10.17
CA LYS A 153 -0.08 15.39 -10.61
C LYS A 153 0.35 14.89 -11.98
N PRO A 154 0.32 15.73 -13.04
CA PRO A 154 0.52 15.26 -14.42
C PRO A 154 1.86 14.57 -14.68
N TYR A 155 2.88 14.82 -13.86
CA TYR A 155 4.21 14.24 -14.01
C TYR A 155 4.33 12.81 -13.45
N LEU A 156 3.39 12.34 -12.61
CA LEU A 156 3.41 10.98 -12.02
C LEU A 156 2.67 9.95 -12.87
N PHE A 157 1.83 10.39 -13.81
CA PHE A 157 0.98 9.54 -14.65
C PHE A 157 1.53 9.16 -16.05
N PRO A 158 2.53 9.82 -16.66
CA PRO A 158 2.79 9.63 -18.07
C PRO A 158 3.43 8.27 -18.41
N GLU A 159 3.89 7.51 -17.41
CA GLU A 159 4.72 6.32 -17.60
C GLU A 159 4.29 5.11 -16.75
N PHE A 160 3.11 5.15 -16.13
CA PHE A 160 2.58 3.96 -15.43
C PHE A 160 2.37 2.84 -16.46
N PRO A 161 2.86 1.60 -16.21
CA PRO A 161 2.76 0.49 -17.14
C PRO A 161 1.31 0.30 -17.63
N GLN A 162 1.12 -0.03 -18.90
CA GLN A 162 -0.21 -0.42 -19.35
C GLN A 162 -0.63 -1.65 -18.54
N PRO A 163 -1.83 -1.66 -17.95
CA PRO A 163 -3.00 -0.87 -18.34
C PRO A 163 -3.29 0.36 -17.46
N PHE A 164 -2.51 0.66 -16.43
CA PHE A 164 -2.79 1.72 -15.44
C PHE A 164 -3.06 3.10 -16.05
N ARG A 165 -2.41 3.41 -17.17
CA ARG A 165 -2.62 4.66 -17.91
C ARG A 165 -4.02 4.80 -18.54
N LYS A 166 -4.66 3.69 -18.92
CA LYS A 166 -5.97 3.67 -19.60
C LYS A 166 -7.10 3.08 -18.77
N THR A 167 -6.78 2.24 -17.79
CA THR A 167 -7.75 1.81 -16.80
C THR A 167 -8.10 3.03 -15.99
N ARG A 168 -9.27 3.59 -16.31
CA ARG A 168 -10.09 4.29 -15.35
C ARG A 168 -10.20 3.39 -14.12
N ILE A 169 -9.29 3.54 -13.14
CA ILE A 169 -9.43 2.94 -11.81
C ILE A 169 -10.58 3.72 -11.13
N TYR A 170 -11.77 3.58 -11.69
CA TYR A 170 -13.00 3.78 -10.97
C TYR A 170 -13.33 2.37 -10.52
N ALA A 171 -13.10 2.09 -9.25
CA ALA A 171 -13.97 1.15 -8.57
C ALA A 171 -15.34 1.83 -8.58
N HIS A 172 -16.14 1.58 -9.62
CA HIS A 172 -17.58 1.76 -9.51
C HIS A 172 -18.05 0.54 -8.73
N VAL A 173 -18.00 0.69 -7.42
CA VAL A 173 -18.78 -0.12 -6.48
C VAL A 173 -20.09 0.63 -6.28
#